data_AF-A0A1S8XUY3-F1
#
_entry.id   AF-A0A1S8XUY3-F1
#
_cell.length_a   1.000
_cell.length_b   1.000
_cell.length_c   1.000
_cell.angle_alpha   90.00
_cell.angle_beta   90.00
_cell.angle_gamma   90.00
#
_symmetry.space_group_name_H-M   'P 1'
#
loop_
_entity.id
_entity.type
_entity.pdbx_description
1 polymer ?
#
loop_
_entity_poly.entity_id
_entity_poly.type
_entity_poly.pdbx_seq_one_letter_code
_entity_poly.pdbx_strand_id
1 'polypeptide(L)'
;MATYDEWLDAYDNVYRTLPATSDLQCPNCAHRTLRLVFTGPPGAGYGYASFWCDTCLEGIHLSRVAIPEGTPARSLEAPAGERGQDLPNYRLVT
;
A
#
# COMPACT_ATOMS: atom_id res chain seq x y z
N MET A 1 6.70 -10.08 15.40
CA MET A 1 5.86 -9.86 14.21
C MET A 1 4.79 -8.87 14.61
N ALA A 2 4.67 -7.78 13.87
CA ALA A 2 3.60 -6.81 14.09
C ALA A 2 2.23 -7.42 13.74
N THR A 3 1.19 -7.01 14.45
CA THR A 3 -0.19 -7.44 14.24
C THR A 3 -0.83 -6.72 13.04
N TYR A 4 -1.97 -7.23 12.56
CA TYR A 4 -2.73 -6.56 11.51
C TYR A 4 -3.18 -5.14 11.91
N ASP A 5 -3.57 -4.95 13.17
CA ASP A 5 -3.98 -3.63 13.70
C ASP A 5 -2.82 -2.63 13.71
N GLU A 6 -1.60 -3.06 14.08
CA GLU A 6 -0.41 -2.19 14.00
C GLU A 6 -0.08 -1.80 12.55
N TRP A 7 -0.33 -2.70 11.59
CA TRP A 7 -0.20 -2.40 10.17
C TRP A 7 -1.31 -1.46 9.66
N LEU A 8 -2.54 -1.58 10.17
CA LEU A 8 -3.64 -0.66 9.87
C LEU A 8 -3.35 0.75 10.40
N ASP A 9 -2.85 0.87 11.62
CA ASP A 9 -2.44 2.15 12.19
C ASP A 9 -1.31 2.77 11.36
N ALA A 10 -0.32 1.98 10.97
CA ALA A 10 0.74 2.45 10.09
C ALA A 10 0.21 2.89 8.72
N TYR A 11 -0.76 2.16 8.15
CA TYR A 11 -1.43 2.54 6.91
C TYR A 11 -2.16 3.89 7.05
N ASP A 12 -2.96 4.09 8.09
CA ASP A 12 -3.71 5.34 8.29
C ASP A 12 -2.77 6.56 8.42
N ASN A 13 -1.66 6.39 9.14
CA ASN A 13 -0.63 7.41 9.25
C ASN A 13 -0.02 7.78 7.88
N VAL A 14 0.35 6.78 7.06
CA VAL A 14 0.90 7.02 5.72
C VAL A 14 -0.16 7.60 4.77
N TYR A 15 -1.40 7.10 4.85
CA TYR A 15 -2.52 7.55 4.01
C TYR A 15 -2.81 9.04 4.21
N ARG A 16 -2.82 9.52 5.46
CA ARG A 16 -3.08 10.92 5.80
C ARG A 16 -1.98 11.89 5.34
N THR A 17 -0.78 11.39 5.07
CA THR A 17 0.34 12.22 4.57
C THR A 17 0.38 12.32 3.05
N LEU A 18 -0.44 11.58 2.33
CA LEU A 18 -0.46 11.61 0.86
C LEU A 18 -0.82 13.01 0.33
N PRO A 19 -0.24 13.41 -0.82
CA PRO A 19 0.68 12.65 -1.67
C PRO A 19 2.16 12.73 -1.24
N ALA A 20 2.46 13.32 -0.08
CA ALA A 20 3.83 13.42 0.42
C ALA A 20 4.38 12.07 0.91
N THR A 21 5.69 11.97 1.00
CA THR A 21 6.38 10.80 1.55
C THR A 21 6.27 10.79 3.07
N SER A 22 5.96 9.61 3.64
CA SER A 22 5.98 9.39 5.09
C SER A 22 7.33 8.85 5.54
N ASP A 23 7.88 9.40 6.63
CA ASP A 23 9.09 8.89 7.30
C ASP A 23 8.77 7.83 8.39
N LEU A 24 7.55 7.30 8.38
CA LEU A 24 7.11 6.30 9.33
C LEU A 24 7.99 5.04 9.26
N GLN A 25 8.34 4.52 10.43
CA GLN A 25 9.08 3.27 10.54
C GLN A 25 8.13 2.09 10.35
N CYS A 26 8.59 1.04 9.67
CA CYS A 26 7.86 -0.21 9.58
C CYS A 26 7.57 -0.76 10.98
N PRO A 27 6.32 -1.13 11.30
CA PRO A 27 5.95 -1.63 12.63
C PRO A 27 6.62 -2.98 12.95
N ASN A 28 7.05 -3.73 11.93
CA ASN A 28 7.69 -5.03 12.11
C ASN A 28 9.22 -4.96 12.28
N CYS A 29 9.91 -4.10 11.51
CA CYS A 29 11.39 -4.12 11.44
C CYS A 29 12.05 -2.75 11.62
N ALA A 30 11.30 -1.70 11.96
CA ALA A 30 11.74 -0.33 12.22
C ALA A 30 12.44 0.43 11.07
N HIS A 31 12.59 -0.18 9.88
CA HIS A 31 13.14 0.49 8.70
C HIS A 31 12.11 1.44 8.07
N ARG A 32 12.58 2.56 7.49
CA ARG A 32 11.74 3.59 6.84
C ARG A 32 11.56 3.32 5.35
N THR A 33 11.11 2.12 5.02
CA THR A 33 10.98 1.61 3.65
C THR A 33 9.56 1.15 3.36
N LEU A 34 8.58 1.81 3.99
CA LEU A 34 7.16 1.56 3.76
C LEU A 34 6.76 2.05 2.37
N ARG A 35 5.95 1.25 1.68
CA ARG A 35 5.42 1.50 0.34
C ARG A 35 3.92 1.35 0.35
N LEU A 36 3.24 2.27 -0.31
CA LEU A 36 1.80 2.25 -0.51
C LEU A 36 1.53 2.42 -2.01
N VAL A 37 0.81 1.46 -2.59
CA VAL A 37 0.37 1.51 -3.98
C VAL A 37 -1.13 1.29 -4.06
N PHE A 38 -1.82 2.19 -4.74
CA PHE A 38 -3.23 2.03 -5.07
C PHE A 38 -3.40 1.32 -6.40
N THR A 39 -4.43 0.48 -6.49
CA THR A 39 -4.84 -0.16 -7.74
C THR A 39 -6.36 -0.07 -7.85
N GLY A 40 -6.89 0.54 -8.91
CA GLY A 40 -8.33 0.76 -9.06
C GLY A 40 -8.76 0.95 -10.51
N PRO A 41 -10.08 1.01 -10.78
CA PRO A 41 -10.57 1.40 -12.10
C PRO A 41 -10.22 2.86 -12.39
N PRO A 42 -9.87 3.23 -13.63
CA PRO A 42 -9.55 4.61 -13.99
C PRO A 42 -10.67 5.58 -13.61
N GLY A 43 -10.35 6.67 -12.92
CA GLY A 43 -11.31 7.72 -12.57
C GLY A 43 -12.35 7.37 -11.49
N ALA A 44 -12.31 6.16 -10.92
CA ALA A 44 -13.31 5.72 -9.95
C ALA A 44 -13.16 6.36 -8.55
N GLY A 45 -11.95 6.83 -8.19
CA GLY A 45 -11.68 7.38 -6.86
C GLY A 45 -11.64 6.34 -5.73
N TYR A 46 -11.73 5.05 -6.06
CA TYR A 46 -11.62 3.93 -5.12
C TYR A 46 -10.89 2.75 -5.74
N GLY A 47 -10.37 1.86 -4.89
CA GLY A 47 -9.69 0.65 -5.33
C GLY A 47 -9.16 -0.19 -4.18
N TYR A 48 -8.01 -0.79 -4.40
CA TYR A 48 -7.25 -1.57 -3.45
C TYR A 48 -5.99 -0.81 -3.01
N ALA A 49 -5.55 -1.01 -1.78
CA ALA A 49 -4.23 -0.59 -1.32
C ALA A 49 -3.38 -1.81 -1.01
N SER A 50 -2.20 -1.85 -1.63
CA SER A 50 -1.10 -2.73 -1.22
C SER A 50 -0.14 -1.91 -0.39
N PHE A 51 0.07 -2.30 0.87
CA PHE A 51 0.91 -1.58 1.82
C PHE A 51 1.92 -2.53 2.45
N TRP A 52 3.21 -2.30 2.22
CA TRP A 52 4.27 -3.23 2.65
C TRP A 52 5.56 -2.50 3.02
N CYS A 53 6.52 -3.23 3.57
CA CYS A 53 7.90 -2.76 3.78
C CYS A 53 8.86 -3.46 2.81
N ASP A 54 9.66 -2.69 2.05
CA ASP A 54 10.67 -3.25 1.13
C ASP A 54 11.77 -4.03 1.85
N THR A 55 11.96 -3.82 3.16
CA THR A 55 13.03 -4.48 3.93
C THR A 55 12.60 -5.85 4.47
N CYS A 56 11.45 -5.95 5.14
CA CYS A 56 11.01 -7.22 5.72
C CYS A 56 10.04 -8.02 4.83
N LEU A 57 9.57 -7.43 3.72
CA LEU A 57 8.60 -8.04 2.80
C LEU A 57 7.36 -8.57 3.52
N GLU A 58 6.86 -7.78 4.48
CA GLU A 58 5.57 -7.99 5.11
C GLU A 58 4.68 -6.78 4.85
N GLY A 59 3.37 -7.00 4.91
CA GLY A 59 2.40 -5.95 4.67
C GLY A 59 0.96 -6.42 4.76
N ILE A 60 0.05 -5.51 4.41
CA ILE A 60 -1.39 -5.74 4.36
C ILE A 60 -1.96 -5.35 3.00
N HIS A 61 -3.14 -5.90 2.71
CA HIS A 61 -3.91 -5.56 1.52
C HIS A 61 -5.31 -5.12 1.92
N LEU A 62 -5.70 -3.92 1.52
CA LEU A 62 -7.00 -3.34 1.85
C LEU A 62 -7.85 -3.25 0.59
N SER A 63 -9.10 -3.69 0.71
CA SER A 63 -10.10 -3.61 -0.36
C SER A 63 -11.00 -2.40 -0.17
N ARG A 64 -11.45 -1.83 -1.29
CA ARG A 64 -12.44 -0.72 -1.34
C ARG A 64 -11.99 0.53 -0.56
N VAL A 65 -10.72 0.86 -0.65
CA VAL A 65 -10.15 2.09 -0.11
C VAL A 65 -10.36 3.25 -1.09
N ALA A 66 -10.63 4.43 -0.55
CA ALA A 66 -10.63 5.66 -1.33
C ALA A 66 -9.20 5.94 -1.83
N ILE A 67 -9.10 6.46 -3.05
CA ILE A 67 -7.84 6.89 -3.65
C ILE A 67 -7.86 8.42 -3.67
N PRO A 68 -7.04 9.11 -2.86
CA PRO A 68 -7.02 10.57 -2.83
C PRO A 68 -6.68 11.15 -4.19
N GLU A 69 -7.31 12.27 -4.55
CA GLU A 69 -6.95 13.01 -5.76
C GLU A 69 -5.46 13.37 -5.80
N GLY A 70 -4.87 13.35 -7.00
CA GLY A 70 -3.44 13.61 -7.18
C GLY A 70 -2.52 12.46 -6.75
N THR A 71 -3.05 11.36 -6.20
CA THR A 71 -2.26 10.17 -5.88
C THR A 71 -2.22 9.22 -7.08
N PRO A 72 -1.03 8.79 -7.53
CA PRO A 72 -0.92 7.79 -8.58
C PRO A 72 -1.60 6.48 -8.18
N ALA A 73 -2.45 5.96 -9.07
CA ALA A 73 -3.06 4.66 -8.92
C ALA A 73 -2.83 3.83 -10.18
N ARG A 74 -2.57 2.54 -10.00
CA ARG A 74 -2.48 1.58 -11.09
C ARG A 74 -3.87 1.25 -11.60
N SER A 75 -4.00 1.06 -12.92
CA SER A 75 -5.26 0.63 -13.51
C SER A 75 -5.47 -0.87 -13.33
N LEU A 76 -6.65 -1.26 -12.82
CA LEU A 76 -7.11 -2.66 -12.84
C LEU A 76 -7.34 -3.19 -14.27
N GLU A 77 -7.51 -2.30 -15.23
CA GLU A 77 -7.81 -2.66 -16.62
C GLU A 77 -6.55 -2.96 -17.43
N ALA A 78 -5.34 -2.64 -16.92
CA ALA A 78 -4.06 -2.90 -17.58
C ALA A 78 -3.92 -4.39 -18.01
N PRO A 79 -3.15 -4.76 -19.03
CA PRO A 79 -2.93 -6.16 -19.40
C PRO A 79 -2.37 -6.99 -18.24
N ALA A 80 -2.74 -8.27 -18.12
CA ALA A 80 -2.34 -9.13 -17.00
C ALA A 80 -0.81 -9.24 -16.80
N GLY A 81 -0.02 -9.13 -17.87
CA GLY A 81 1.46 -9.12 -17.80
C GLY A 81 2.06 -7.85 -17.20
N GLU A 82 1.29 -6.77 -17.13
CA GLU A 82 1.65 -5.47 -16.54
C GLU A 82 1.01 -5.28 -15.15
N ARG A 83 -0.04 -6.06 -14.85
CA ARG A 83 -0.69 -6.12 -13.53
C ARG A 83 0.28 -6.70 -12.49
N GLY A 84 1.01 -5.83 -11.82
CA GLY A 84 1.79 -6.20 -10.62
C GLY A 84 3.30 -6.30 -10.81
N GLN A 85 3.87 -5.83 -11.94
CA GLN A 85 5.32 -5.88 -12.16
C GLN A 85 6.16 -5.23 -11.04
N ASP A 86 5.65 -4.21 -10.37
CA ASP A 86 6.33 -3.59 -9.22
C ASP A 86 5.57 -3.77 -7.89
N LEU A 87 4.84 -4.87 -7.73
CA LEU A 87 4.40 -5.34 -6.42
C LEU A 87 5.26 -6.56 -6.04
N PRO A 88 6.09 -6.48 -5.00
CA PRO A 88 6.86 -7.64 -4.57
C PRO A 88 5.93 -8.73 -4.04
N ASN A 89 6.40 -9.97 -4.04
CA ASN A 89 5.71 -11.07 -3.35
C ASN A 89 5.95 -10.96 -1.83
N TYR A 90 5.31 -10.00 -1.18
CA TYR A 90 5.36 -9.82 0.27
C TYR A 90 4.34 -10.70 0.99
N ARG A 91 4.67 -11.10 2.22
CA ARG A 91 3.76 -11.90 3.05
C ARG A 91 2.65 -11.02 3.61
N LEU A 92 1.40 -11.43 3.39
CA LEU A 92 0.24 -10.79 4.01
C LEU A 92 0.21 -11.10 5.52
N VAL A 93 0.02 -10.03 6.30
CA VAL A 93 -0.34 -10.10 7.70
C VAL A 93 -1.87 -10.15 7.78
N THR A 94 -2.41 -11.07 8.58
CA THR A 94 -3.84 -11.34 8.75
C THR A 94 -4.15 -11.55 10.22
#